data_AF-A0A416MLD2-F1
#
_entry.id   AF-A0A416MLD2-F1
#
_cell.length_a   1.000
_cell.length_b   1.000
_cell.length_c   1.000
_cell.angle_alpha   90.00
_cell.angle_beta   90.00
_cell.angle_gamma   90.00
#
_symmetry.space_group_name_H-M   'P 1'
#
loop_
_entity.id
_entity.type
_entity.pdbx_description
1 polymer ?
#
loop_
_entity_poly.entity_id
_entity_poly.type
_entity_poly.pdbx_seq_one_letter_code
_entity_poly.pdbx_strand_id
1 'polypeptide(L)'
;MAKKRRSWEDYQKKKIKRGQSGAPIVILLVLLVIACAGLGVVAWVCLRPVTLPHVQPDRASSTKAPVEYETWKATEAAADGALVQSSDPVVQAANLKAMQYDYDGAIAQIQSIPGYADNETYVSCIQSYESLKSQAVQWTDYDKITHIFFHSLIVDSELAFASYKSSDYDQVMTTIEEFKDIMQSMYDKGYVLISLHKIAKMETQPDGTVQMVQQPIYLPRGKKPFVLSEDDVCYYEYMTGTGFATKLCLDENGKVVNEYVERDGSVSYGSYDVLTVLEDFIETHPDFSYQGSKGILAFTGYDGILGYRTSDFWYNENCDYYVSTPANDKEKREDHTSPNKNIEQDKQTAREVAQAIRDLGWELASTAGVI
;
A
#
# COMPACT_ATOMS: atom_id res chain seq x y z
N MET A 1 42.35 -35.95 -0.80
CA MET A 1 41.26 -36.72 -0.18
C MET A 1 39.97 -35.91 -0.24
N ALA A 2 39.10 -36.20 -1.21
CA ALA A 2 37.84 -35.48 -1.42
C ALA A 2 36.72 -36.13 -0.59
N LYS A 3 36.02 -35.33 0.23
CA LYS A 3 34.92 -35.77 1.08
C LYS A 3 33.65 -35.86 0.23
N LYS A 4 33.18 -37.09 -0.01
CA LYS A 4 32.00 -37.43 -0.82
C LYS A 4 30.74 -36.77 -0.23
N ARG A 5 30.13 -35.82 -0.96
CA ARG A 5 28.78 -35.28 -0.66
C ARG A 5 27.76 -36.43 -0.80
N ARG A 6 26.90 -36.61 0.20
CA ARG A 6 25.77 -37.56 0.15
C ARG A 6 24.69 -37.00 -0.77
N SER A 7 24.14 -37.83 -1.66
CA SER A 7 23.09 -37.41 -2.58
C SER A 7 21.76 -37.26 -1.84
N TRP A 8 20.92 -36.38 -2.37
CA TRP A 8 19.57 -36.04 -1.87
C TRP A 8 18.63 -37.26 -1.78
N GLU A 9 18.92 -38.34 -2.53
CA GLU A 9 18.19 -39.61 -2.49
C GLU A 9 18.36 -40.40 -1.18
N ASP A 10 19.51 -40.24 -0.49
CA ASP A 10 19.76 -40.88 0.81
C ASP A 10 18.92 -40.24 1.93
N TYR A 11 18.49 -38.99 1.75
CA TYR A 11 17.64 -38.27 2.71
C TYR A 11 16.18 -38.73 2.62
N GLN A 12 15.68 -38.98 1.41
CA GLN A 12 14.33 -39.50 1.14
C GLN A 12 14.13 -40.93 1.69
N LYS A 13 15.10 -41.83 1.54
CA LYS A 13 15.01 -43.22 2.01
C LYS A 13 14.92 -43.36 3.53
N LYS A 14 15.41 -42.37 4.30
CA LYS A 14 15.37 -42.40 5.76
C LYS A 14 14.01 -42.02 6.36
N LYS A 15 13.15 -41.34 5.61
CA LYS A 15 11.81 -40.93 6.09
C LYS A 15 10.75 -42.01 5.94
N ILE A 16 10.99 -43.05 5.11
CA ILE A 16 10.01 -44.12 4.83
C ILE A 16 10.12 -45.33 5.80
N LYS A 17 11.10 -45.35 6.73
CA LYS A 17 11.31 -46.49 7.67
C LYS A 17 11.10 -46.19 9.16
N ARG A 18 10.18 -45.29 9.51
CA ARG A 18 9.68 -45.17 10.89
C ARG A 18 8.17 -44.97 10.91
N GLY A 19 7.44 -46.04 11.27
CA GLY A 19 6.00 -45.97 11.49
C GLY A 19 5.25 -47.29 11.34
N GLN A 20 5.77 -48.40 11.86
CA GLN A 20 4.95 -49.60 12.12
C GLN A 20 4.58 -49.62 13.60
N SER A 21 3.36 -49.18 13.92
CA SER A 21 2.61 -49.57 15.13
C SER A 21 1.12 -49.30 14.90
N GLY A 22 0.43 -50.27 14.29
CA GLY A 22 -1.00 -50.20 13.93
C GLY A 22 -1.98 -50.37 15.10
N ALA A 23 -1.76 -49.71 16.24
CA ALA A 23 -2.62 -49.79 17.42
C ALA A 23 -3.25 -48.44 17.88
N PRO A 24 -2.64 -47.24 17.71
CA PRO A 24 -3.26 -45.98 18.14
C PRO A 24 -4.21 -45.36 17.09
N ILE A 25 -4.16 -45.79 15.82
CA ILE A 25 -4.99 -45.21 14.74
C ILE A 25 -6.46 -45.66 14.83
N VAL A 26 -6.72 -46.89 15.30
CA VAL A 26 -8.08 -47.41 15.45
C VAL A 26 -8.83 -46.73 16.59
N ILE A 27 -8.13 -46.39 17.69
CA ILE A 27 -8.72 -45.68 18.84
C ILE A 27 -9.06 -44.23 18.46
N LEU A 28 -8.20 -43.58 17.65
CA LEU A 28 -8.44 -42.21 17.18
C LEU A 28 -9.62 -42.12 16.21
N LEU A 29 -9.80 -43.12 15.34
CA LEU A 29 -10.95 -43.21 14.43
C LEU A 29 -12.28 -43.48 15.16
N VAL A 30 -12.26 -44.30 16.23
CA VAL A 30 -13.45 -44.53 17.06
C VAL A 30 -13.86 -43.28 17.84
N LEU A 31 -12.92 -42.51 18.37
CA LEU A 31 -13.21 -41.24 19.05
C LEU A 31 -13.76 -40.17 18.09
N LEU A 32 -13.30 -40.15 16.83
CA LEU A 32 -13.79 -39.23 15.80
C LEU A 32 -15.22 -39.57 15.36
N VAL A 33 -15.58 -40.85 15.26
CA VAL A 33 -16.96 -41.30 14.98
C VAL A 33 -17.91 -40.94 16.13
N ILE A 34 -17.47 -41.06 17.39
CA ILE A 34 -18.27 -40.67 18.56
C ILE A 34 -18.45 -39.15 18.63
N ALA A 35 -17.43 -38.36 18.28
CA ALA A 35 -17.52 -36.90 18.20
C ALA A 35 -18.46 -36.43 17.08
N CYS A 36 -18.45 -37.08 15.91
CA CYS A 36 -19.38 -36.81 14.81
C CYS A 36 -20.83 -37.20 15.16
N ALA A 37 -21.05 -38.28 15.91
CA ALA A 37 -22.38 -38.67 16.38
C ALA A 37 -22.95 -37.68 17.43
N GLY A 38 -22.10 -37.07 18.27
CA GLY A 38 -22.50 -36.03 19.23
C GLY A 38 -22.93 -34.70 18.58
N LEU A 39 -22.29 -34.31 17.47
CA LEU A 39 -22.65 -33.09 16.72
C LEU A 39 -23.94 -33.24 15.89
N GLY A 40 -24.24 -34.45 15.42
CA GLY A 40 -25.48 -34.74 14.68
C GLY A 40 -26.77 -34.60 15.52
N VAL A 41 -26.69 -34.85 16.83
CA VAL A 41 -27.85 -34.72 17.74
C VAL A 41 -28.15 -33.24 18.07
N VAL A 42 -27.12 -32.39 18.14
CA VAL A 42 -27.28 -30.95 18.38
C VAL A 42 -27.87 -30.24 17.14
N ALA A 43 -27.49 -30.66 15.93
CA ALA A 43 -28.06 -30.12 14.69
C ALA A 43 -29.54 -30.50 14.49
N TRP A 44 -30.00 -31.65 15.02
CA TRP A 44 -31.40 -32.09 14.89
C TRP A 44 -32.37 -31.41 15.88
N VAL A 45 -31.88 -30.97 17.05
CA VAL A 45 -32.71 -30.30 18.06
C VAL A 45 -32.87 -28.79 17.77
N CYS A 46 -31.89 -28.14 17.12
CA CYS A 46 -31.91 -26.69 16.88
C CYS A 46 -32.52 -26.25 15.53
N LEU A 47 -32.81 -27.17 14.61
CA LEU A 47 -33.36 -26.86 13.28
C LEU A 47 -34.63 -27.65 13.01
N ARG A 48 -35.75 -27.22 13.60
CA ARG A 48 -37.08 -27.60 13.11
C ARG A 48 -37.56 -26.60 12.06
N PRO A 49 -38.07 -27.06 10.90
CA PRO A 49 -38.63 -26.17 9.88
C PRO A 49 -39.99 -25.65 10.34
N VAL A 50 -40.13 -24.34 10.47
CA VAL A 50 -41.43 -23.69 10.64
C VAL A 50 -41.99 -23.39 9.25
N THR A 51 -43.03 -24.13 8.88
CA THR A 51 -43.90 -23.84 7.74
C THR A 51 -44.73 -22.60 8.05
N LEU A 52 -44.58 -21.54 7.26
CA LEU A 52 -45.45 -20.36 7.31
C LEU A 52 -46.62 -20.51 6.33
N PRO A 53 -47.87 -20.23 6.75
CA PRO A 53 -49.06 -20.32 5.90
C PRO A 53 -49.19 -19.10 4.97
N HIS A 54 -49.83 -19.36 3.83
CA HIS A 54 -50.15 -18.39 2.77
C HIS A 54 -51.32 -17.49 3.21
N VAL A 55 -51.16 -16.15 3.15
CA VAL A 55 -52.25 -15.17 3.35
C VAL A 55 -52.20 -14.11 2.25
N GLN A 56 -53.37 -13.85 1.66
CA GLN A 56 -53.65 -12.92 0.56
C GLN A 56 -53.53 -11.43 0.95
N PRO A 57 -53.42 -10.51 -0.04
CA PRO A 57 -52.99 -9.13 0.18
C PRO A 57 -54.16 -8.21 0.52
N ASP A 58 -54.00 -7.30 1.50
CA ASP A 58 -54.50 -5.93 1.39
C ASP A 58 -54.01 -4.97 2.50
N ARG A 59 -53.57 -3.78 2.03
CA ARG A 59 -53.53 -2.42 2.62
C ARG A 59 -53.25 -2.26 4.13
N ALA A 60 -52.04 -1.75 4.48
CA ALA A 60 -51.77 -0.31 4.60
C ALA A 60 -50.45 0.01 5.36
N SER A 61 -49.63 0.87 4.73
CA SER A 61 -48.68 1.84 5.29
C SER A 61 -47.49 1.35 6.14
N SER A 62 -46.36 1.12 5.47
CA SER A 62 -45.03 1.43 6.00
C SER A 62 -44.12 1.84 4.85
N THR A 63 -44.04 3.14 4.61
CA THR A 63 -43.08 3.78 3.70
C THR A 63 -41.70 3.82 4.36
N LYS A 64 -40.78 2.96 3.90
CA LYS A 64 -39.37 3.31 3.79
C LYS A 64 -38.94 2.97 2.37
N ALA A 65 -38.67 4.03 1.60
CA ALA A 65 -38.19 3.93 0.23
C ALA A 65 -36.84 3.19 0.18
N PRO A 66 -36.52 2.52 -0.94
CA PRO A 66 -35.18 2.02 -1.18
C PRO A 66 -34.21 3.21 -1.16
N VAL A 67 -33.05 3.06 -0.53
CA VAL A 67 -31.97 4.04 -0.65
C VAL A 67 -31.41 3.90 -2.07
N GLU A 68 -31.95 4.73 -2.96
CA GLU A 68 -31.43 4.97 -4.28
C GLU A 68 -30.06 5.65 -4.09
N TYR A 69 -28.98 4.97 -4.46
CA TYR A 69 -27.74 5.69 -4.73
C TYR A 69 -28.07 6.59 -5.93
N GLU A 70 -27.92 7.91 -5.80
CA GLU A 70 -27.95 8.75 -6.98
C GLU A 70 -26.75 8.37 -7.85
N THR A 71 -26.99 7.47 -8.80
CA THR A 71 -26.22 7.37 -10.02
C THR A 71 -26.38 8.72 -10.71
N TRP A 72 -25.43 9.62 -10.47
CA TRP A 72 -25.34 10.90 -11.15
C TRP A 72 -25.31 10.63 -12.66
N LYS A 73 -26.40 10.93 -13.35
CA LYS A 73 -26.42 10.95 -14.81
C LYS A 73 -25.56 12.12 -15.24
N ALA A 74 -24.40 11.81 -15.82
CA ALA A 74 -23.59 12.75 -16.54
C ALA A 74 -24.42 13.34 -17.68
N THR A 75 -24.88 14.58 -17.52
CA THR A 75 -25.27 15.45 -18.63
C THR A 75 -24.15 16.46 -18.82
N GLU A 76 -23.61 16.42 -20.03
CA GLU A 76 -22.40 17.06 -20.56
C GLU A 76 -22.29 18.58 -20.31
N ALA A 77 -21.05 19.03 -20.02
CA ALA A 77 -20.21 19.65 -21.04
C ALA A 77 -18.73 19.47 -20.63
N ALA A 78 -17.88 18.99 -21.54
CA ALA A 78 -16.44 19.15 -21.41
C ALA A 78 -16.13 20.65 -21.52
N ALA A 79 -15.50 21.23 -20.50
CA ALA A 79 -15.20 22.65 -20.50
C ALA A 79 -14.01 22.95 -21.42
N ASP A 80 -14.11 24.08 -22.12
CA ASP A 80 -13.13 24.63 -23.05
C ASP A 80 -11.92 25.23 -22.30
N GLY A 81 -11.26 24.42 -21.45
CA GLY A 81 -10.20 24.80 -20.50
C GLY A 81 -8.90 24.00 -20.70
N ALA A 82 -8.50 23.76 -21.94
CA ALA A 82 -7.27 23.02 -22.23
C ALA A 82 -6.03 23.76 -21.72
N LEU A 83 -5.06 23.01 -21.19
CA LEU A 83 -3.75 23.53 -20.80
C LEU A 83 -3.00 24.02 -22.03
N VAL A 84 -2.48 25.24 -21.96
CA VAL A 84 -1.64 25.83 -23.03
C VAL A 84 -0.30 25.09 -23.07
N GLN A 85 0.01 24.46 -24.20
CA GLN A 85 1.26 23.71 -24.38
C GLN A 85 2.40 24.65 -24.76
N SER A 86 3.57 24.46 -24.15
CA SER A 86 4.78 25.24 -24.43
C SER A 86 6.04 24.43 -24.10
N SER A 87 7.13 24.72 -24.80
CA SER A 87 8.47 24.22 -24.47
C SER A 87 9.17 25.05 -23.38
N ASP A 88 8.55 26.14 -22.92
CA ASP A 88 9.06 26.97 -21.84
C ASP A 88 9.05 26.18 -20.50
N PRO A 89 10.21 25.99 -19.84
CA PRO A 89 10.28 25.26 -18.57
C PRO A 89 9.39 25.84 -17.47
N VAL A 90 9.18 27.17 -17.44
CA VAL A 90 8.28 27.81 -16.47
C VAL A 90 6.84 27.36 -16.69
N VAL A 91 6.40 27.32 -17.96
CA VAL A 91 5.06 26.87 -18.34
C VAL A 91 4.91 25.37 -18.12
N GLN A 92 5.91 24.55 -18.44
CA GLN A 92 5.87 23.11 -18.19
C GLN A 92 5.68 22.80 -16.70
N ALA A 93 6.44 23.44 -15.82
CA ALA A 93 6.30 23.24 -14.39
C ALA A 93 4.98 23.82 -13.84
N ALA A 94 4.45 24.91 -14.41
CA ALA A 94 3.14 25.44 -14.04
C ALA A 94 2.00 24.52 -14.52
N ASN A 95 2.12 23.96 -15.73
CA ASN A 95 1.18 22.96 -16.25
C ASN A 95 1.17 21.70 -15.37
N LEU A 96 2.33 21.25 -14.87
CA LEU A 96 2.39 20.13 -13.92
C LEU A 96 1.57 20.41 -12.66
N LYS A 97 1.71 21.60 -12.07
CA LYS A 97 0.90 22.04 -10.93
C LYS A 97 -0.59 22.06 -11.27
N ALA A 98 -0.97 22.62 -12.43
CA ALA A 98 -2.35 22.67 -12.87
C ALA A 98 -2.95 21.28 -13.13
N MET A 99 -2.18 20.35 -13.72
CA MET A 99 -2.60 18.94 -13.87
C MET A 99 -2.86 18.28 -12.51
N GLN A 100 -2.06 18.63 -11.50
CA GLN A 100 -2.24 18.20 -10.12
C GLN A 100 -3.26 19.05 -9.35
N TYR A 101 -4.09 19.84 -10.02
CA TYR A 101 -5.13 20.68 -9.40
C TYR A 101 -4.60 21.79 -8.46
N ASP A 102 -3.29 22.08 -8.48
CA ASP A 102 -2.67 23.23 -7.82
C ASP A 102 -2.72 24.46 -8.75
N TYR A 103 -3.93 24.91 -9.08
CA TYR A 103 -4.12 26.04 -10.00
C TYR A 103 -3.54 27.34 -9.45
N ASP A 104 -3.69 27.57 -8.14
CA ASP A 104 -3.11 28.74 -7.48
C ASP A 104 -1.57 28.71 -7.50
N GLY A 105 -0.96 27.56 -7.23
CA GLY A 105 0.49 27.41 -7.37
C GLY A 105 0.97 27.56 -8.82
N ALA A 106 0.20 27.07 -9.80
CA ALA A 106 0.52 27.24 -11.23
C ALA A 106 0.50 28.72 -11.65
N ILE A 107 -0.51 29.48 -11.22
CA ILE A 107 -0.63 30.92 -11.46
C ILE A 107 0.51 31.67 -10.77
N ALA A 108 0.75 31.40 -9.48
CA ALA A 108 1.80 32.05 -8.71
C ALA A 108 3.19 31.81 -9.30
N GLN A 109 3.45 30.62 -9.83
CA GLN A 109 4.71 30.29 -10.49
C GLN A 109 4.96 31.17 -11.72
N ILE A 110 3.97 31.37 -12.59
CA ILE A 110 4.11 32.25 -13.75
C ILE A 110 4.25 33.70 -13.31
N GLN A 111 3.44 34.15 -12.34
CA GLN A 111 3.47 35.52 -11.83
C GLN A 111 4.78 35.88 -11.13
N SER A 112 5.56 34.89 -10.68
CA SER A 112 6.88 35.12 -10.08
C SER A 112 7.94 35.60 -11.09
N ILE A 113 7.68 35.44 -12.40
CA ILE A 113 8.62 35.84 -13.45
C ILE A 113 8.46 37.34 -13.77
N PRO A 114 9.53 38.16 -13.68
CA PRO A 114 9.47 39.56 -14.08
C PRO A 114 9.03 39.74 -15.53
N GLY A 115 8.08 40.64 -15.77
CA GLY A 115 7.54 40.90 -17.12
C GLY A 115 6.53 39.86 -17.60
N TYR A 116 6.02 38.97 -16.74
CA TYR A 116 5.07 37.94 -17.16
C TYR A 116 3.82 38.50 -17.86
N ALA A 117 3.38 39.69 -17.46
CA ALA A 117 2.18 40.35 -18.00
C ALA A 117 2.35 40.78 -19.47
N ASP A 118 3.58 40.97 -19.92
CA ASP A 118 3.90 41.30 -21.32
C ASP A 118 4.12 40.05 -22.18
N ASN A 119 4.16 38.86 -21.57
CA ASN A 119 4.28 37.58 -22.26
C ASN A 119 2.90 36.98 -22.52
N GLU A 120 2.46 37.02 -23.79
CA GLU A 120 1.15 36.51 -24.22
C GLU A 120 0.93 35.03 -23.86
N THR A 121 1.97 34.19 -23.89
CA THR A 121 1.87 32.77 -23.51
C THR A 121 1.55 32.64 -22.03
N TYR A 122 2.23 33.41 -21.18
CA TYR A 122 2.04 33.39 -19.73
C TYR A 122 0.65 33.89 -19.34
N VAL A 123 0.20 35.00 -19.94
CA VAL A 123 -1.15 35.52 -19.73
C VAL A 123 -2.21 34.48 -20.13
N SER A 124 -2.02 33.82 -21.28
CA SER A 124 -2.94 32.77 -21.75
C SER A 124 -2.97 31.55 -20.81
N CYS A 125 -1.81 31.13 -20.29
CA CYS A 125 -1.72 30.05 -19.30
C CYS A 125 -2.50 30.41 -18.02
N ILE A 126 -2.29 31.61 -17.47
CA ILE A 126 -3.00 32.08 -16.27
C ILE A 126 -4.51 32.09 -16.49
N GLN A 127 -4.98 32.57 -17.65
CA GLN A 127 -6.41 32.56 -17.99
C GLN A 127 -6.97 31.13 -18.06
N SER A 128 -6.22 30.18 -18.63
CA SER A 128 -6.61 28.76 -18.65
C SER A 128 -6.70 28.17 -17.23
N TYR A 129 -5.71 28.44 -16.37
CA TYR A 129 -5.71 27.95 -14.99
C TYR A 129 -6.87 28.53 -14.16
N GLU A 130 -7.16 29.83 -14.29
CA GLU A 130 -8.31 30.46 -13.63
C GLU A 130 -9.64 29.87 -14.11
N SER A 131 -9.76 29.57 -15.42
CA SER A 131 -10.92 28.88 -15.97
C SER A 131 -11.10 27.49 -15.34
N LEU A 132 -10.03 26.67 -15.29
CA LEU A 132 -10.06 25.34 -14.67
C LEU A 132 -10.39 25.42 -13.18
N LYS A 133 -9.78 26.36 -12.45
CA LYS A 133 -10.05 26.62 -11.03
C LYS A 133 -11.52 26.95 -10.79
N SER A 134 -12.13 27.78 -11.63
CA SER A 134 -13.54 28.18 -11.49
C SER A 134 -14.54 27.03 -11.63
N GLN A 135 -14.11 25.91 -12.23
CA GLN A 135 -14.93 24.71 -12.44
C GLN A 135 -14.76 23.66 -11.34
N ALA A 136 -13.72 23.79 -10.52
CA ALA A 136 -13.49 22.89 -9.40
C ALA A 136 -14.62 23.04 -8.36
N VAL A 137 -15.07 21.92 -7.82
CA VAL A 137 -16.08 21.87 -6.79
C VAL A 137 -15.45 21.41 -5.49
N GLN A 138 -15.91 21.97 -4.38
CA GLN A 138 -15.47 21.52 -3.07
C GLN A 138 -15.98 20.10 -2.82
N TRP A 139 -15.08 19.21 -2.39
CA TRP A 139 -15.47 17.92 -1.82
C TRP A 139 -15.99 18.13 -0.40
N THR A 140 -17.21 17.65 -0.12
CA THR A 140 -17.88 17.87 1.17
C THR A 140 -18.15 16.59 1.95
N ASP A 141 -17.88 15.42 1.38
CA ASP A 141 -18.22 14.11 1.94
C ASP A 141 -16.96 13.42 2.52
N TYR A 142 -16.39 14.01 3.57
CA TYR A 142 -15.10 13.59 4.14
C TYR A 142 -15.13 12.16 4.69
N ASP A 143 -16.28 11.69 5.17
CA ASP A 143 -16.45 10.32 5.70
C ASP A 143 -16.37 9.25 4.59
N LYS A 144 -16.41 9.65 3.32
CA LYS A 144 -16.29 8.75 2.16
C LYS A 144 -14.92 8.78 1.50
N ILE A 145 -13.94 9.49 2.07
CA ILE A 145 -12.56 9.41 1.60
C ILE A 145 -12.04 8.02 1.97
N THR A 146 -11.86 7.18 0.95
CA THR A 146 -11.41 5.80 1.15
C THR A 146 -9.91 5.76 1.39
N HIS A 147 -9.48 4.95 2.35
CA HIS A 147 -8.08 4.57 2.52
C HIS A 147 -7.91 3.13 2.06
N ILE A 148 -7.04 2.91 1.08
CA ILE A 148 -6.62 1.58 0.64
C ILE A 148 -5.18 1.33 1.05
N PHE A 149 -4.84 0.08 1.34
CA PHE A 149 -3.47 -0.29 1.62
C PHE A 149 -3.09 -1.59 0.91
N PHE A 150 -1.79 -1.74 0.69
CA PHE A 150 -1.17 -2.92 0.12
C PHE A 150 0.01 -3.33 0.99
N HIS A 151 0.36 -4.61 0.99
CA HIS A 151 1.70 -5.04 1.43
C HIS A 151 2.65 -4.96 0.24
N SER A 152 3.92 -5.34 0.46
CA SER A 152 4.89 -5.48 -0.64
C SER A 152 4.37 -6.35 -1.78
N LEU A 153 4.62 -5.91 -3.00
CA LEU A 153 4.10 -6.54 -4.21
C LEU A 153 4.89 -7.81 -4.58
N ILE A 154 4.17 -8.79 -5.13
CA ILE A 154 4.78 -9.97 -5.74
C ILE A 154 5.32 -9.58 -7.12
N VAL A 155 6.64 -9.71 -7.28
CA VAL A 155 7.38 -9.49 -8.53
C VAL A 155 7.29 -10.74 -9.42
N ASP A 156 7.52 -11.92 -8.83
CA ASP A 156 7.51 -13.21 -9.54
C ASP A 156 6.51 -14.15 -8.88
N SER A 157 5.31 -14.22 -9.46
CA SER A 157 4.20 -15.04 -8.97
C SER A 157 4.51 -16.54 -8.98
N GLU A 158 5.28 -17.02 -9.95
CA GLU A 158 5.63 -18.45 -9.99
C GLU A 158 6.53 -18.81 -8.80
N LEU A 159 7.50 -17.95 -8.45
CA LEU A 159 8.33 -18.16 -7.26
C LEU A 159 7.51 -18.03 -5.96
N ALA A 160 6.66 -17.00 -5.86
CA ALA A 160 5.84 -16.77 -4.68
C ALA A 160 4.91 -17.94 -4.40
N PHE A 161 4.19 -18.44 -5.42
CA PHE A 161 3.23 -19.52 -5.26
C PHE A 161 3.84 -20.93 -5.26
N ALA A 162 5.11 -21.07 -5.65
CA ALA A 162 5.89 -22.30 -5.41
C ALA A 162 6.55 -22.35 -4.02
N SER A 163 6.59 -21.22 -3.29
CA SER A 163 7.22 -21.14 -1.97
C SER A 163 6.40 -21.85 -0.89
N TYR A 164 7.03 -22.11 0.26
CA TYR A 164 6.35 -22.66 1.44
C TYR A 164 5.33 -21.69 2.07
N LYS A 165 5.32 -20.44 1.63
CA LYS A 165 4.45 -19.34 2.08
C LYS A 165 3.31 -19.03 1.10
N SER A 166 3.15 -19.83 0.04
CA SER A 166 2.18 -19.55 -1.03
C SER A 166 0.75 -19.26 -0.55
N SER A 167 0.25 -20.03 0.42
CA SER A 167 -1.10 -19.80 0.99
C SER A 167 -1.20 -18.50 1.79
N ASP A 168 -0.13 -18.06 2.45
CA ASP A 168 -0.11 -16.79 3.18
C ASP A 168 -0.08 -15.64 2.15
N TYR A 169 0.76 -15.76 1.11
CA TYR A 169 0.87 -14.75 0.06
C TYR A 169 -0.43 -14.58 -0.73
N ASP A 170 -1.09 -15.67 -1.13
CA ASP A 170 -2.37 -15.64 -1.85
C ASP A 170 -3.49 -14.92 -1.07
N GLN A 171 -3.39 -14.88 0.26
CA GLN A 171 -4.40 -14.26 1.10
C GLN A 171 -4.24 -12.73 1.22
N VAL A 172 -3.01 -12.20 1.20
CA VAL A 172 -2.74 -10.81 1.62
C VAL A 172 -1.83 -10.00 0.70
N MET A 173 -1.19 -10.63 -0.28
CA MET A 173 -0.25 -9.98 -1.19
C MET A 173 -0.89 -9.74 -2.55
N THR A 174 -0.46 -8.70 -3.24
CA THR A 174 -0.90 -8.34 -4.59
C THR A 174 0.27 -8.44 -5.55
N THR A 175 0.07 -8.91 -6.77
CA THR A 175 1.12 -8.88 -7.79
C THR A 175 1.30 -7.47 -8.35
N ILE A 176 2.48 -7.18 -8.93
CA ILE A 176 2.71 -5.89 -9.59
C ILE A 176 1.65 -5.59 -10.66
N GLU A 177 1.28 -6.59 -11.46
CA GLU A 177 0.31 -6.41 -12.54
C GLU A 177 -1.10 -6.16 -12.01
N GLU A 178 -1.53 -6.87 -10.96
CA GLU A 178 -2.81 -6.57 -10.29
C GLU A 178 -2.81 -5.15 -9.69
N PHE A 179 -1.71 -4.72 -9.07
CA PHE A 179 -1.60 -3.37 -8.53
C PHE A 179 -1.75 -2.31 -9.63
N LYS A 180 -1.05 -2.47 -10.76
CA LYS A 180 -1.18 -1.57 -11.93
C LYS A 180 -2.61 -1.54 -12.46
N ASP A 181 -3.25 -2.70 -12.61
CA ASP A 181 -4.64 -2.79 -13.06
C ASP A 181 -5.61 -2.10 -12.09
N ILE A 182 -5.38 -2.23 -10.77
CA ILE A 182 -6.16 -1.54 -9.74
C ILE A 182 -5.95 -0.02 -9.86
N MET A 183 -4.71 0.47 -9.95
CA MET A 183 -4.40 1.90 -10.10
C MET A 183 -5.05 2.48 -11.36
N GLN A 184 -4.94 1.79 -12.50
CA GLN A 184 -5.58 2.20 -13.74
C GLN A 184 -7.10 2.24 -13.61
N SER A 185 -7.72 1.19 -13.06
CA SER A 185 -9.17 1.15 -12.84
C SER A 185 -9.63 2.28 -11.90
N MET A 186 -8.85 2.60 -10.87
CA MET A 186 -9.14 3.72 -9.97
C MET A 186 -9.05 5.06 -10.69
N TYR A 187 -7.99 5.28 -11.47
CA TYR A 187 -7.81 6.47 -12.30
C TYR A 187 -9.00 6.67 -13.26
N ASP A 188 -9.37 5.63 -14.02
CA ASP A 188 -10.49 5.66 -14.97
C ASP A 188 -11.84 5.94 -14.29
N LYS A 189 -12.00 5.50 -13.03
CA LYS A 189 -13.19 5.76 -12.19
C LYS A 189 -13.15 7.12 -11.49
N GLY A 190 -12.14 7.94 -11.77
CA GLY A 190 -11.99 9.31 -11.29
C GLY A 190 -11.38 9.43 -9.89
N TYR A 191 -10.72 8.41 -9.37
CA TYR A 191 -10.05 8.51 -8.08
C TYR A 191 -8.77 9.36 -8.19
N VAL A 192 -8.49 10.15 -7.15
CA VAL A 192 -7.33 11.04 -7.05
C VAL A 192 -6.67 10.84 -5.69
N LEU A 193 -5.39 10.50 -5.70
CA LEU A 193 -4.57 10.30 -4.51
C LEU A 193 -4.41 11.63 -3.76
N ILE A 194 -4.67 11.62 -2.45
CA ILE A 194 -4.52 12.78 -1.58
C ILE A 194 -3.79 12.40 -0.28
N SER A 195 -2.92 13.28 0.17
CA SER A 195 -2.24 13.18 1.47
C SER A 195 -3.22 13.43 2.63
N LEU A 196 -3.03 12.72 3.75
CA LEU A 196 -3.80 12.94 4.98
C LEU A 196 -3.67 14.39 5.46
N HIS A 197 -2.48 14.98 5.31
CA HIS A 197 -2.20 16.37 5.67
C HIS A 197 -2.85 17.41 4.75
N LYS A 198 -3.51 17.00 3.65
CA LYS A 198 -4.37 17.87 2.84
C LYS A 198 -5.86 17.65 3.11
N ILE A 199 -6.22 16.58 3.83
CA ILE A 199 -7.60 16.32 4.28
C ILE A 199 -7.86 17.07 5.58
N ALA A 200 -6.91 17.05 6.51
CA ALA A 200 -7.04 17.69 7.81
C ALA A 200 -5.68 18.19 8.32
N LYS A 201 -5.71 19.15 9.25
CA LYS A 201 -4.51 19.69 9.92
C LYS A 201 -4.78 19.96 11.39
N MET A 202 -3.73 19.98 12.19
CA MET A 202 -3.80 20.51 13.55
C MET A 202 -3.88 22.04 13.52
N GLU A 203 -4.82 22.62 14.25
CA GLU A 203 -5.02 24.07 14.37
C GLU A 203 -5.18 24.47 15.83
N THR A 204 -4.41 25.47 16.25
CA THR A 204 -4.51 26.08 17.58
C THR A 204 -5.71 27.01 17.64
N GLN A 205 -6.62 26.72 18.55
CA GLN A 205 -7.85 27.47 18.79
C GLN A 205 -7.57 28.74 19.61
N PRO A 206 -8.51 29.71 19.65
CA PRO A 206 -8.36 30.94 20.44
C PRO A 206 -8.13 30.72 21.95
N ASP A 207 -8.56 29.58 22.49
CA ASP A 207 -8.39 29.20 23.90
C ASP A 207 -7.06 28.47 24.19
N GLY A 208 -6.21 28.30 23.16
CA GLY A 208 -4.92 27.62 23.27
C GLY A 208 -4.97 26.10 23.11
N THR A 209 -6.15 25.50 22.94
CA THR A 209 -6.27 24.07 22.63
C THR A 209 -5.87 23.78 21.18
N VAL A 210 -5.39 22.57 20.89
CA VAL A 210 -5.06 22.13 19.53
C VAL A 210 -6.12 21.14 19.07
N GLN A 211 -6.70 21.37 17.89
CA GLN A 211 -7.73 20.50 17.31
C GLN A 211 -7.39 20.14 15.88
N MET A 212 -7.71 18.91 15.48
CA MET A 212 -7.68 18.50 14.09
C MET A 212 -8.89 19.10 13.37
N VAL A 213 -8.65 19.93 12.35
CA VAL A 213 -9.68 20.58 11.55
C VAL A 213 -9.59 20.13 10.09
N GLN A 214 -10.75 19.98 9.44
CA GLN A 214 -10.82 19.66 8.02
C GLN A 214 -10.27 20.81 7.17
N GLN A 215 -9.60 20.45 6.09
CA GLN A 215 -9.13 21.40 5.08
C GLN A 215 -9.96 21.25 3.81
N PRO A 216 -10.33 22.35 3.15
CA PRO A 216 -11.14 22.29 1.94
C PRO A 216 -10.36 21.61 0.81
N ILE A 217 -10.99 20.64 0.15
CA ILE A 217 -10.47 19.93 -1.01
C ILE A 217 -11.29 20.36 -2.22
N TYR A 218 -10.64 20.79 -3.30
CA TYR A 218 -11.32 21.21 -4.53
C TYR A 218 -10.90 20.33 -5.70
N LEU A 219 -11.85 19.66 -6.33
CA LEU A 219 -11.58 18.75 -7.45
C LEU A 219 -12.55 19.04 -8.59
N PRO A 220 -12.19 18.72 -9.85
CA PRO A 220 -13.15 18.71 -10.93
C PRO A 220 -14.33 17.78 -10.64
N ARG A 221 -15.50 18.08 -11.21
CA ARG A 221 -16.70 17.25 -11.05
C ARG A 221 -16.42 15.81 -11.47
N GLY A 222 -16.85 14.85 -10.65
CA GLY A 222 -16.68 13.42 -10.90
C GLY A 222 -15.38 12.82 -10.34
N LYS A 223 -14.39 13.64 -9.97
CA LYS A 223 -13.18 13.19 -9.29
C LYS A 223 -13.45 12.94 -7.79
N LYS A 224 -12.76 11.95 -7.20
CA LYS A 224 -12.97 11.45 -5.83
C LYS A 224 -11.64 11.28 -5.11
N PRO A 225 -11.42 11.92 -3.96
CA PRO A 225 -10.18 11.75 -3.20
C PRO A 225 -10.09 10.34 -2.57
N PHE A 226 -8.88 9.79 -2.50
CA PHE A 226 -8.55 8.60 -1.72
C PHE A 226 -7.12 8.66 -1.16
N VAL A 227 -6.85 7.88 -0.13
CA VAL A 227 -5.54 7.73 0.51
C VAL A 227 -4.97 6.35 0.20
N LEU A 228 -3.66 6.25 -0.01
CA LEU A 228 -2.96 4.99 -0.21
C LEU A 228 -1.82 4.84 0.79
N SER A 229 -1.69 3.65 1.38
CA SER A 229 -0.49 3.28 2.14
C SER A 229 0.09 1.93 1.71
N GLU A 230 1.39 1.78 1.90
CA GLU A 230 2.08 0.50 1.88
C GLU A 230 2.34 0.07 3.33
N ASP A 231 1.85 -1.10 3.71
CA ASP A 231 2.01 -1.67 5.04
C ASP A 231 3.16 -2.68 5.08
N ASP A 232 3.78 -2.79 6.25
CA ASP A 232 4.88 -3.70 6.53
C ASP A 232 6.13 -3.57 5.63
N VAL A 233 6.57 -2.34 5.32
CA VAL A 233 7.76 -2.07 4.46
C VAL A 233 9.08 -2.43 5.16
N CYS A 234 9.31 -3.74 5.25
CA CYS A 234 10.40 -4.38 5.97
C CYS A 234 11.27 -5.24 5.04
N TYR A 235 10.66 -5.78 3.98
CA TYR A 235 11.22 -6.82 3.11
C TYR A 235 11.81 -7.95 3.94
N TYR A 236 10.94 -8.75 4.57
CA TYR A 236 11.32 -9.72 5.58
C TYR A 236 12.33 -10.76 5.09
N GLU A 237 13.14 -11.30 5.99
CA GLU A 237 14.11 -12.35 5.63
C GLU A 237 13.43 -13.57 4.98
N TYR A 238 12.23 -13.94 5.44
CA TYR A 238 11.47 -15.05 4.87
C TYR A 238 10.98 -14.81 3.43
N MET A 239 10.97 -13.56 2.95
CA MET A 239 10.61 -13.20 1.57
C MET A 239 11.78 -13.39 0.60
N THR A 240 13.00 -13.61 1.11
CA THR A 240 14.19 -13.74 0.28
C THR A 240 14.06 -14.95 -0.65
N GLY A 241 14.13 -14.71 -1.96
CA GLY A 241 14.04 -15.75 -2.98
C GLY A 241 12.62 -16.32 -3.18
N THR A 242 11.59 -15.69 -2.62
CA THR A 242 10.18 -16.09 -2.80
C THR A 242 9.42 -15.13 -3.71
N GLY A 243 10.11 -14.40 -4.58
CA GLY A 243 9.47 -13.58 -5.64
C GLY A 243 9.13 -12.14 -5.24
N PHE A 244 9.76 -11.59 -4.20
CA PHE A 244 9.61 -10.20 -3.75
C PHE A 244 10.89 -9.40 -3.97
N ALA A 245 10.77 -8.07 -4.05
CA ALA A 245 11.90 -7.16 -3.92
C ALA A 245 12.63 -7.37 -2.58
N THR A 246 13.92 -7.03 -2.53
CA THR A 246 14.75 -7.21 -1.32
C THR A 246 14.87 -5.95 -0.48
N LYS A 247 14.83 -4.77 -1.10
CA LYS A 247 14.91 -3.47 -0.41
C LYS A 247 14.53 -2.29 -1.31
N LEU A 248 14.29 -1.14 -0.69
CA LEU A 248 14.35 0.17 -1.34
C LEU A 248 15.77 0.75 -1.20
N CYS A 249 16.33 1.26 -2.28
CA CYS A 249 17.66 1.87 -2.32
C CYS A 249 17.72 3.06 -3.28
N LEU A 250 18.85 3.75 -3.30
CA LEU A 250 19.11 4.83 -4.25
C LEU A 250 19.90 4.28 -5.44
N ASP A 251 19.50 4.66 -6.65
CA ASP A 251 20.31 4.46 -7.84
C ASP A 251 21.47 5.48 -7.91
N GLU A 252 22.28 5.41 -8.98
CA GLU A 252 23.42 6.31 -9.19
C GLU A 252 23.05 7.80 -9.31
N ASN A 253 21.78 8.10 -9.60
CA ASN A 253 21.24 9.46 -9.72
C ASN A 253 20.49 9.92 -8.47
N GLY A 254 20.41 9.07 -7.44
CA GLY A 254 19.64 9.34 -6.22
C GLY A 254 18.14 9.08 -6.36
N LYS A 255 17.66 8.45 -7.44
CA LYS A 255 16.26 8.01 -7.57
C LYS A 255 16.04 6.82 -6.64
N VAL A 256 14.91 6.82 -5.94
CA VAL A 256 14.47 5.68 -5.13
C VAL A 256 14.03 4.56 -6.07
N VAL A 257 14.65 3.40 -5.94
CA VAL A 257 14.37 2.18 -6.71
C VAL A 257 14.28 0.98 -5.78
N ASN A 258 13.66 -0.11 -6.23
CA ASN A 258 13.75 -1.38 -5.55
C ASN A 258 14.94 -2.19 -6.08
N GLU A 259 15.58 -2.94 -5.21
CA GLU A 259 16.48 -4.03 -5.57
C GLU A 259 15.68 -5.34 -5.66
N TYR A 260 15.95 -6.15 -6.69
CA TYR A 260 15.39 -7.48 -6.85
C TYR A 260 16.51 -8.48 -7.21
N VAL A 261 16.42 -9.70 -6.65
CA VAL A 261 17.34 -10.78 -6.97
C VAL A 261 16.67 -11.72 -7.96
N GLU A 262 17.22 -11.76 -9.16
CA GLU A 262 16.73 -12.58 -10.27
C GLU A 262 16.92 -14.08 -10.01
N ARG A 263 16.22 -14.92 -10.78
CA ARG A 263 16.32 -16.39 -10.67
C ARG A 263 17.73 -16.95 -10.86
N ASP A 264 18.57 -16.26 -11.63
CA ASP A 264 19.97 -16.65 -11.85
C ASP A 264 20.92 -16.14 -10.76
N GLY A 265 20.40 -15.42 -9.76
CA GLY A 265 21.15 -14.82 -8.66
C GLY A 265 21.76 -13.46 -9.00
N SER A 266 21.55 -12.92 -10.20
CA SER A 266 21.89 -11.54 -10.51
C SER A 266 20.97 -10.55 -9.81
N VAL A 267 21.42 -9.31 -9.67
CA VAL A 267 20.66 -8.23 -9.03
C VAL A 267 20.21 -7.24 -10.08
N SER A 268 18.92 -6.90 -10.08
CA SER A 268 18.34 -5.84 -10.89
C SER A 268 17.75 -4.73 -10.02
N TYR A 269 17.63 -3.54 -10.59
CA TYR A 269 17.10 -2.35 -9.93
C TYR A 269 15.97 -1.76 -10.77
N GLY A 270 14.84 -1.44 -10.15
CA GLY A 270 13.68 -0.95 -10.89
C GLY A 270 12.44 -0.79 -10.02
N SER A 271 11.29 -0.72 -10.68
CA SER A 271 10.01 -0.54 -10.01
C SER A 271 9.39 -1.88 -9.68
N TYR A 272 9.66 -2.36 -8.47
CA TYR A 272 9.29 -3.71 -8.03
C TYR A 272 8.38 -3.72 -6.80
N ASP A 273 7.94 -2.56 -6.33
CA ASP A 273 7.03 -2.47 -5.17
C ASP A 273 6.14 -1.21 -5.23
N VAL A 274 5.20 -1.08 -4.30
CA VAL A 274 4.15 -0.05 -4.29
C VAL A 274 4.72 1.35 -4.50
N LEU A 275 5.75 1.75 -3.76
CA LEU A 275 6.33 3.09 -3.91
C LEU A 275 6.78 3.37 -5.34
N THR A 276 7.62 2.52 -5.90
CA THR A 276 8.27 2.78 -7.19
C THR A 276 7.28 2.61 -8.35
N VAL A 277 6.39 1.63 -8.27
CA VAL A 277 5.34 1.42 -9.28
C VAL A 277 4.32 2.56 -9.26
N LEU A 278 3.96 3.09 -8.08
CA LEU A 278 3.07 4.25 -7.97
C LEU A 278 3.74 5.54 -8.46
N GLU A 279 5.04 5.74 -8.22
CA GLU A 279 5.78 6.89 -8.75
C GLU A 279 5.76 6.91 -10.29
N ASP A 280 6.04 5.77 -10.94
CA ASP A 280 5.98 5.66 -12.40
C ASP A 280 4.55 5.92 -12.93
N PHE A 281 3.52 5.47 -12.19
CA PHE A 281 2.12 5.76 -12.52
C PHE A 281 1.79 7.26 -12.41
N ILE A 282 2.25 7.94 -11.35
CA ILE A 282 2.01 9.38 -11.17
C ILE A 282 2.80 10.20 -12.21
N GLU A 283 4.00 9.77 -12.58
CA GLU A 283 4.80 10.43 -13.62
C GLU A 283 4.07 10.43 -14.97
N THR A 284 3.38 9.32 -15.29
CA THR A 284 2.58 9.17 -16.52
C THR A 284 1.17 9.76 -16.41
N HIS A 285 0.62 9.83 -15.19
CA HIS A 285 -0.71 10.35 -14.88
C HIS A 285 -0.64 11.42 -13.77
N PRO A 286 -0.11 12.63 -14.04
CA PRO A 286 0.06 13.65 -13.01
C PRO A 286 -1.26 14.09 -12.38
N ASP A 287 -2.39 14.00 -13.10
CA ASP A 287 -3.73 14.30 -12.57
C ASP A 287 -4.30 13.20 -11.66
N PHE A 288 -3.60 12.08 -11.46
CA PHE A 288 -3.92 11.13 -10.41
C PHE A 288 -3.54 11.64 -9.01
N SER A 289 -2.67 12.65 -8.91
CA SER A 289 -2.11 13.12 -7.64
C SER A 289 -2.61 14.53 -7.31
N TYR A 290 -3.33 14.68 -6.19
CA TYR A 290 -3.81 15.97 -5.73
C TYR A 290 -2.65 16.80 -5.17
N GLN A 291 -2.28 17.84 -5.90
CA GLN A 291 -1.23 18.79 -5.58
C GLN A 291 0.11 18.09 -5.23
N GLY A 292 0.45 17.07 -6.01
CA GLY A 292 1.66 16.28 -5.82
C GLY A 292 1.63 15.32 -4.62
N SER A 293 0.46 15.05 -4.02
CA SER A 293 0.31 14.07 -2.94
C SER A 293 0.84 12.68 -3.33
N LYS A 294 1.56 12.07 -2.40
CA LYS A 294 2.10 10.71 -2.51
C LYS A 294 1.42 9.78 -1.49
N GLY A 295 1.86 8.53 -1.44
CA GLY A 295 1.39 7.56 -0.45
C GLY A 295 2.10 7.68 0.90
N ILE A 296 1.71 6.78 1.80
CA ILE A 296 2.31 6.60 3.12
C ILE A 296 3.06 5.27 3.13
N LEU A 297 4.32 5.25 3.55
CA LEU A 297 5.03 4.01 3.87
C LEU A 297 4.93 3.75 5.37
N ALA A 298 4.32 2.63 5.75
CA ALA A 298 4.26 2.19 7.14
C ALA A 298 5.33 1.12 7.41
N PHE A 299 6.25 1.44 8.32
CA PHE A 299 7.32 0.54 8.74
C PHE A 299 6.88 -0.32 9.93
N THR A 300 7.17 -1.62 9.86
CA THR A 300 7.09 -2.49 11.05
C THR A 300 8.26 -2.27 11.99
N GLY A 301 9.46 -2.11 11.43
CA GLY A 301 10.69 -2.17 12.20
C GLY A 301 11.02 -3.57 12.73
N TYR A 302 10.33 -4.62 12.28
CA TYR A 302 10.48 -5.99 12.79
C TYR A 302 11.89 -6.51 12.50
N ASP A 303 12.20 -6.87 11.25
CA ASP A 303 13.59 -7.14 10.82
C ASP A 303 14.37 -5.83 10.62
N GLY A 304 13.66 -4.71 10.52
CA GLY A 304 14.19 -3.39 10.22
C GLY A 304 13.25 -2.63 9.30
N ILE A 305 13.78 -1.68 8.55
CA ILE A 305 13.01 -0.81 7.65
C ILE A 305 13.61 -0.81 6.25
N LEU A 306 12.76 -0.65 5.23
CA LEU A 306 13.18 -0.47 3.84
C LEU A 306 14.05 -1.63 3.27
N GLY A 307 14.15 -2.76 3.98
CA GLY A 307 14.95 -3.93 3.60
C GLY A 307 16.35 -3.98 4.22
N TYR A 308 16.69 -3.00 5.07
CA TYR A 308 17.92 -2.98 5.85
C TYR A 308 17.67 -3.59 7.23
N ARG A 309 18.63 -4.38 7.75
CA ARG A 309 18.48 -5.12 9.01
C ARG A 309 18.84 -4.24 10.20
N THR A 310 17.99 -3.24 10.45
CA THR A 310 18.21 -2.17 11.42
C THR A 310 17.67 -2.45 12.82
N SER A 311 16.95 -3.57 13.01
CA SER A 311 16.36 -3.92 14.30
C SER A 311 17.43 -4.35 15.31
N ASP A 312 17.69 -3.52 16.33
CA ASP A 312 18.62 -3.91 17.40
C ASP A 312 18.07 -5.10 18.18
N PHE A 313 16.74 -5.17 18.38
CA PHE A 313 16.10 -6.26 19.12
C PHE A 313 16.51 -7.63 18.60
N TRP A 314 16.48 -7.81 17.28
CA TRP A 314 16.87 -9.07 16.65
C TRP A 314 18.36 -9.18 16.36
N TYR A 315 18.98 -8.14 15.80
CA TYR A 315 20.30 -8.27 15.18
C TYR A 315 21.46 -7.68 15.97
N ASN A 316 21.20 -6.98 17.09
CA ASN A 316 22.25 -6.47 17.97
C ASN A 316 22.44 -7.41 19.17
N GLU A 317 23.64 -7.97 19.32
CA GLU A 317 23.98 -8.84 20.46
C GLU A 317 23.95 -8.08 21.80
N ASN A 318 24.12 -6.76 21.76
CA ASN A 318 24.17 -5.88 22.93
C ASN A 318 22.90 -5.02 23.07
N CYS A 319 21.76 -5.46 22.51
CA CYS A 319 20.48 -4.75 22.64
C CYS A 319 20.05 -4.67 24.11
N ASP A 320 20.06 -3.45 24.66
CA ASP A 320 19.75 -3.18 26.07
C ASP A 320 18.26 -3.28 26.41
N TYR A 321 17.39 -3.23 25.39
CA TYR A 321 15.94 -3.43 25.51
C TYR A 321 15.46 -4.80 25.02
N TYR A 322 16.36 -5.76 24.76
CA TYR A 322 15.94 -7.12 24.41
C TYR A 322 15.25 -7.79 25.60
N VAL A 323 14.03 -8.28 25.37
CA VAL A 323 13.25 -8.99 26.40
C VAL A 323 13.39 -10.50 26.17
N SER A 324 14.18 -11.17 27.01
CA SER A 324 14.30 -12.63 26.98
C SER A 324 13.01 -13.28 27.44
N THR A 325 12.33 -13.94 26.49
CA THR A 325 11.18 -14.79 26.71
C THR A 325 11.39 -16.11 25.98
N PRO A 326 10.75 -17.22 26.38
CA PRO A 326 10.86 -18.47 25.65
C PRO A 326 10.53 -18.35 24.15
N ALA A 327 9.62 -17.44 23.79
CA ALA A 327 9.25 -17.16 22.39
C ALA A 327 10.36 -16.38 21.66
N ASN A 328 10.77 -15.23 22.20
CA ASN A 328 11.80 -14.39 21.56
C ASN A 328 13.15 -15.12 21.46
N ASP A 329 13.53 -15.87 22.51
CA ASP A 329 14.77 -16.63 22.50
C ASP A 329 14.71 -17.79 21.51
N LYS A 330 13.53 -18.37 21.27
CA LYS A 330 13.33 -19.40 20.25
C LYS A 330 13.49 -18.80 18.87
N GLU A 331 12.82 -17.70 18.59
CA GLU A 331 12.88 -17.00 17.30
C GLU A 331 14.29 -16.48 17.00
N LYS A 332 14.96 -15.85 17.96
CA LYS A 332 16.35 -15.42 17.79
C LYS A 332 17.31 -16.58 17.48
N ARG A 333 17.03 -17.79 17.98
CA ARG A 333 17.83 -19.00 17.69
C ARG A 333 17.46 -19.71 16.40
N GLU A 334 16.25 -19.51 15.88
CA GLU A 334 15.73 -20.23 14.72
C GLU A 334 15.73 -19.37 13.45
N ASP A 335 15.32 -18.11 13.58
CA ASP A 335 15.01 -17.22 12.46
C ASP A 335 16.02 -16.06 12.35
N HIS A 336 16.51 -15.51 13.47
CA HIS A 336 17.49 -14.40 13.49
C HIS A 336 18.87 -14.83 14.03
N THR A 337 19.38 -15.92 13.48
CA THR A 337 20.53 -16.66 14.04
C THR A 337 21.88 -15.96 13.92
N SER A 338 21.97 -14.91 13.10
CA SER A 338 23.21 -14.20 12.80
C SER A 338 23.06 -12.72 13.13
N PRO A 339 23.84 -12.19 14.08
CA PRO A 339 23.89 -10.75 14.34
C PRO A 339 24.29 -9.96 13.10
N ASN A 340 23.71 -8.78 12.93
CA ASN A 340 24.11 -7.87 11.87
C ASN A 340 25.32 -7.04 12.31
N LYS A 341 26.51 -7.46 11.88
CA LYS A 341 27.76 -6.73 12.18
C LYS A 341 27.83 -5.34 11.54
N ASN A 342 26.99 -5.10 10.53
CA ASN A 342 26.91 -3.84 9.79
C ASN A 342 25.67 -3.02 10.19
N ILE A 343 25.04 -3.31 11.33
CA ILE A 343 23.77 -2.66 11.73
C ILE A 343 23.82 -1.13 11.72
N GLU A 344 24.95 -0.53 12.12
CA GLU A 344 25.10 0.93 12.09
C GLU A 344 25.22 1.48 10.67
N GLN A 345 25.82 0.72 9.75
CA GLN A 345 25.86 1.07 8.33
C GLN A 345 24.47 0.93 7.70
N ASP A 346 23.75 -0.15 8.00
CA ASP A 346 22.37 -0.36 7.56
C ASP A 346 21.45 0.77 8.04
N LYS A 347 21.57 1.18 9.32
CA LYS A 347 20.84 2.33 9.87
C LYS A 347 21.19 3.62 9.13
N GLN A 348 22.46 3.83 8.79
CA GLN A 348 22.89 5.02 8.06
C GLN A 348 22.31 5.04 6.64
N THR A 349 22.41 3.94 5.89
CA THR A 349 21.84 3.84 4.55
C THR A 349 20.32 3.95 4.56
N ALA A 350 19.64 3.30 5.51
CA ALA A 350 18.19 3.42 5.65
C ALA A 350 17.75 4.87 5.91
N ARG A 351 18.52 5.67 6.68
CA ARG A 351 18.24 7.11 6.86
C ARG A 351 18.36 7.90 5.57
N GLU A 352 19.37 7.61 4.76
CA GLU A 352 19.59 8.28 3.47
C GLU A 352 18.45 7.97 2.49
N VAL A 353 18.04 6.69 2.40
CA VAL A 353 16.89 6.28 1.57
C VAL A 353 15.60 6.89 2.10
N ALA A 354 15.35 6.84 3.41
CA ALA A 354 14.17 7.45 4.02
C ALA A 354 14.11 8.96 3.78
N GLN A 355 15.25 9.66 3.80
CA GLN A 355 15.29 11.09 3.49
C GLN A 355 14.94 11.35 2.03
N ALA A 356 15.46 10.56 1.08
CA ALA A 356 15.10 10.69 -0.33
C ALA A 356 13.59 10.42 -0.57
N ILE A 357 13.02 9.43 0.13
CA ILE A 357 11.57 9.14 0.09
C ILE A 357 10.75 10.33 0.61
N ARG A 358 11.18 10.97 1.70
CA ARG A 358 10.53 12.19 2.23
C ARG A 358 10.66 13.37 1.28
N ASP A 359 11.83 13.54 0.67
CA ASP A 359 12.08 14.62 -0.30
C ASP A 359 11.24 14.43 -1.58
N LEU A 360 10.93 13.18 -1.93
CA LEU A 360 9.98 12.83 -3.00
C LEU A 360 8.51 13.13 -2.64
N GLY A 361 8.22 13.40 -1.36
CA GLY A 361 6.90 13.79 -0.86
C GLY A 361 6.10 12.66 -0.21
N TRP A 362 6.69 11.48 -0.01
CA TRP A 362 6.05 10.37 0.71
C TRP A 362 6.03 10.62 2.22
N GLU A 363 4.94 10.21 2.85
CA GLU A 363 4.81 10.21 4.30
C GLU A 363 5.41 8.91 4.86
N LEU A 364 6.12 9.02 5.98
CA LEU A 364 6.67 7.85 6.68
C LEU A 364 5.90 7.67 7.99
N ALA A 365 5.41 6.46 8.23
CA ALA A 365 4.73 6.07 9.45
C ALA A 365 5.34 4.79 10.00
N SER A 366 5.01 4.45 11.25
CA SER A 366 5.19 3.09 11.75
C SER A 366 3.85 2.49 12.13
N THR A 367 3.72 1.17 11.97
CA THR A 367 2.56 0.42 12.46
C THR A 367 2.39 0.50 13.98
N ALA A 368 3.39 0.99 14.71
CA ALA A 368 3.31 1.35 16.13
C ALA A 368 2.99 2.85 16.42
N GLY A 369 2.78 3.66 15.38
CA GLY A 369 2.54 5.11 15.44
C GLY A 369 3.30 5.87 14.37
N VAL A 370 2.72 6.94 13.81
CA VAL A 370 3.41 7.85 12.87
C VAL A 370 4.69 8.39 13.54
N ILE A 371 5.85 8.23 12.89
CA ILE A 371 7.17 8.62 13.43
C ILE A 371 7.42 10.11 13.19
#